data_AF-A0A7R9U309-F1
#
_entry.id   AF-A0A7R9U309-F1
#
_cell.length_a   1.000
_cell.length_b   1.000
_cell.length_c   1.000
_cell.angle_alpha   90.00
_cell.angle_beta   90.00
_cell.angle_gamma   90.00
#
_symmetry.space_group_name_H-M   'P 1'
#
loop_
_entity.id
_entity.type
_entity.pdbx_description
1 polymer ?
#
loop_
_entity_poly.entity_id
_entity_poly.type
_entity_poly.pdbx_seq_one_letter_code
_entity_poly.pdbx_strand_id
1 'polypeptide(L)'
;MSWGDFRGSVLGPTDPSTAPADSIRGLILAQWEALGLKSEPNTGDNGVHASASPFEGLAERMNWLGVDPEEDSFGVALTAAGVSKPTILSWSKDPQVSYTCEGETITTSLFDSLEDMDMTPCLEKAAMMAANLVMNAAFVFVKPHAVTEAVKDLVKQKLGEKGIAILGEGSLTGPEIDEKQLIDNHYYAIASKATLLKPDQLPVPADRFEEKFGVSWQSVLDEGKAYNAMDACEYLGVDAAGLDGIWGACKKAGKMIKFGGGFYCGLIDEVEGKEPIYAFNGFFMQMRSKFVAPEASIYYFSVEWDESALSWGDFRGSVLGPTDPSTAPADSIRGLILAQWEALGLKSEPNTGDNGVHASASPFEGLAERMNWLGVDPEEDSFGVALTAAGVSKPTILSWSKDPQVSYTCEGETITTSLFDSLEDMDMTPCLEKAAMMAANLVMNAAFVFV
;
A
#
# COMPACT_ATOMS: atom_id res chain seq x y z
N MET A 1 27.92 35.15 -6.12
CA MET A 1 28.99 34.26 -5.66
C MET A 1 28.41 32.87 -5.80
N SER A 2 29.12 31.96 -6.45
CA SER A 2 28.64 30.57 -6.52
C SER A 2 28.75 29.89 -5.15
N TRP A 3 28.04 28.79 -4.97
CA TRP A 3 28.12 27.96 -3.77
C TRP A 3 29.54 27.44 -3.55
N GLY A 4 30.18 26.95 -4.63
CA GLY A 4 31.57 26.53 -4.62
C GLY A 4 32.54 27.67 -4.28
N ASP A 5 32.33 28.89 -4.78
CA ASP A 5 33.16 30.05 -4.42
C ASP A 5 33.00 30.41 -2.94
N PHE A 6 31.78 30.34 -2.41
CA PHE A 6 31.52 30.57 -0.99
C PHE A 6 32.25 29.54 -0.12
N ARG A 7 32.08 28.23 -0.41
CA ARG A 7 32.74 27.16 0.35
C ARG A 7 34.27 27.19 0.18
N GLY A 8 34.77 27.40 -1.03
CA GLY A 8 36.20 27.36 -1.33
C GLY A 8 36.97 28.61 -0.93
N SER A 9 36.41 29.79 -1.18
CA SER A 9 37.13 31.07 -1.03
C SER A 9 36.74 31.85 0.23
N VAL A 10 35.46 31.88 0.58
CA VAL A 10 35.00 32.61 1.78
C VAL A 10 35.15 31.76 3.03
N LEU A 11 34.60 30.55 3.03
CA LEU A 11 34.71 29.62 4.14
C LEU A 11 36.10 28.98 4.20
N GLY A 12 36.60 28.52 3.04
CA GLY A 12 37.81 27.72 2.91
C GLY A 12 37.52 26.22 2.83
N PRO A 13 38.34 25.42 2.13
CA PRO A 13 38.24 23.96 2.08
C PRO A 13 38.26 23.30 3.46
N THR A 14 37.77 22.06 3.54
CA THR A 14 37.59 21.30 4.81
C THR A 14 38.89 21.09 5.56
N ASP A 15 40.00 20.90 4.86
CA ASP A 15 41.35 20.92 5.43
C ASP A 15 41.85 22.37 5.51
N PRO A 16 41.92 22.98 6.70
CA PRO A 16 42.34 24.37 6.85
C PRO A 16 43.76 24.64 6.35
N SER A 17 44.64 23.62 6.30
CA SER A 17 46.03 23.76 5.83
C SER A 17 46.13 24.08 4.33
N THR A 18 45.07 23.78 3.58
CA THR A 18 44.94 24.05 2.15
C THR A 18 44.10 25.30 1.86
N ALA A 19 43.55 25.94 2.90
CA ALA A 19 42.62 27.05 2.74
C ALA A 19 43.31 28.37 2.39
N PRO A 20 42.67 29.25 1.59
CA PRO A 20 43.16 30.61 1.41
C PRO A 20 43.33 31.31 2.76
N ALA A 21 44.44 32.02 2.95
CA ALA A 21 44.79 32.62 4.23
C ALA A 21 43.77 33.65 4.74
N ASP A 22 43.01 34.25 3.82
CA ASP A 22 41.95 35.23 4.06
C ASP A 22 40.54 34.61 4.15
N SER A 23 40.41 33.29 3.93
CA SER A 23 39.17 32.56 4.19
C SER A 23 38.92 32.40 5.70
N ILE A 24 37.68 32.10 6.10
CA ILE A 24 37.31 31.89 7.51
C ILE A 24 38.16 30.77 8.14
N ARG A 25 38.28 29.61 7.49
CA ARG A 25 39.09 28.48 8.00
C ARG A 25 40.59 28.82 7.99
N GLY A 26 41.07 29.56 7.00
CA GLY A 26 42.46 30.04 6.97
C GLY A 26 42.76 30.99 8.12
N LEU A 27 41.84 31.92 8.43
CA LEU A 27 41.97 32.84 9.56
C LEU A 27 41.88 32.10 10.91
N ILE A 28 40.99 31.12 11.02
CA ILE A 28 40.89 30.27 12.21
C ILE A 28 42.19 29.49 12.41
N LEU A 29 42.74 28.86 11.37
CA LEU A 29 44.03 28.17 11.43
C LEU A 29 45.18 29.13 11.78
N ALA A 30 45.21 30.35 11.23
CA ALA A 30 46.27 31.30 11.53
C ALA A 30 46.21 31.85 12.96
N GLN A 31 45.04 31.85 13.60
CA GLN A 31 44.80 32.53 14.88
C GLN A 31 44.25 31.60 15.97
N TRP A 32 44.32 30.27 15.79
CA TRP A 32 43.60 29.31 16.63
C TRP A 32 43.91 29.45 18.13
N GLU A 33 45.17 29.68 18.50
CA GLU A 33 45.58 29.91 19.90
C GLU A 33 44.97 31.19 20.47
N ALA A 34 44.98 32.28 19.68
CA ALA A 34 44.42 33.57 20.08
C ALA A 34 42.89 33.53 20.17
N LEU A 35 42.25 32.68 19.37
CA LEU A 35 40.82 32.37 19.42
C LEU A 35 40.45 31.41 20.56
N GLY A 36 41.44 30.88 21.28
CA GLY A 36 41.23 30.00 22.44
C GLY A 36 40.91 28.54 22.09
N LEU A 37 41.24 28.09 20.87
CA LEU A 37 41.09 26.69 20.49
C LEU A 37 42.15 25.83 21.21
N LYS A 38 41.79 24.58 21.52
CA LYS A 38 42.62 23.66 22.33
C LYS A 38 43.72 22.97 21.53
N SER A 39 43.58 22.92 20.22
CA SER A 39 44.49 22.27 19.29
C SER A 39 44.43 22.98 17.95
N GLU A 40 45.49 22.81 17.17
CA GLU A 40 45.53 23.26 15.80
C GLU A 40 44.37 22.65 15.00
N PRO A 41 43.59 23.47 14.26
CA PRO A 41 42.51 23.00 13.40
C PRO A 41 42.97 21.96 12.39
N ASN A 42 42.13 20.96 12.15
CA ASN A 42 42.35 19.90 11.19
C ASN A 42 41.04 19.63 10.40
N THR A 43 41.03 18.65 9.50
CA THR A 43 39.85 18.31 8.69
C THR A 43 38.59 18.04 9.52
N GLY A 44 38.71 17.40 10.69
CA GLY A 44 37.60 17.11 11.59
C GLY A 44 37.23 18.29 12.50
N ASP A 45 38.22 19.08 12.92
CA ASP A 45 38.06 20.21 13.85
C ASP A 45 38.40 21.55 13.17
N ASN A 46 37.72 21.89 12.08
CA ASN A 46 38.01 23.09 11.27
C ASN A 46 37.24 24.36 11.70
N GLY A 47 36.50 24.29 12.81
CA GLY A 47 35.86 25.43 13.48
C GLY A 47 34.51 25.88 12.91
N VAL A 48 34.18 25.58 11.65
CA VAL A 48 32.92 26.02 11.02
C VAL A 48 32.35 24.99 10.05
N HIS A 49 31.02 24.85 10.08
CA HIS A 49 30.23 24.06 9.14
C HIS A 49 29.45 25.00 8.19
N ALA A 50 29.27 24.57 6.95
CA ALA A 50 28.35 25.18 5.99
C ALA A 50 27.74 24.08 5.12
N SER A 51 26.46 24.21 4.78
CA SER A 51 25.74 23.27 3.94
C SER A 51 26.43 23.12 2.58
N ALA A 52 26.52 21.89 2.07
CA ALA A 52 27.25 21.63 0.83
C ALA A 52 26.45 21.97 -0.44
N SER A 53 25.14 22.20 -0.30
CA SER A 53 24.22 22.60 -1.37
C SER A 53 23.02 23.41 -0.84
N PRO A 54 22.25 24.08 -1.72
CA PRO A 54 20.97 24.69 -1.38
C PRO A 54 19.98 23.71 -0.72
N PHE A 55 19.97 22.44 -1.17
CA PHE A 55 19.09 21.40 -0.63
C PHE A 55 19.50 20.99 0.79
N GLU A 56 20.79 20.76 1.04
CA GLU A 56 21.28 20.54 2.40
C GLU A 56 21.04 21.74 3.30
N GLY A 57 21.15 22.96 2.76
CA GLY A 57 20.80 24.16 3.51
C GLY A 57 19.33 24.15 3.94
N LEU A 58 18.42 23.71 3.07
CA LEU A 58 17.03 23.48 3.44
C LEU A 58 16.90 22.38 4.51
N ALA A 59 17.52 21.22 4.30
CA ALA A 59 17.51 20.10 5.25
C ALA A 59 17.99 20.52 6.67
N GLU A 60 19.07 21.29 6.74
CA GLU A 60 19.61 21.82 7.98
C GLU A 60 18.68 22.84 8.63
N ARG A 61 18.04 23.74 7.86
CA ARG A 61 17.05 24.68 8.40
C ARG A 61 15.81 23.95 8.94
N MET A 62 15.33 22.92 8.25
CA MET A 62 14.26 22.05 8.75
C MET A 62 14.67 21.39 10.07
N ASN A 63 15.87 20.81 10.13
CA ASN A 63 16.36 20.09 11.31
C ASN A 63 16.65 21.00 12.52
N TRP A 64 17.41 22.08 12.32
CA TRP A 64 17.92 22.91 13.41
C TRP A 64 16.98 24.03 13.83
N LEU A 65 16.15 24.53 12.90
CA LEU A 65 15.28 25.68 13.14
C LEU A 65 13.79 25.30 13.12
N GLY A 66 13.45 24.06 12.75
CA GLY A 66 12.07 23.61 12.64
C GLY A 66 11.29 24.31 11.52
N VAL A 67 12.00 24.82 10.51
CA VAL A 67 11.38 25.49 9.34
C VAL A 67 10.55 24.48 8.56
N ASP A 68 9.31 24.82 8.22
CA ASP A 68 8.52 24.05 7.26
C ASP A 68 9.07 24.32 5.85
N PRO A 69 9.36 23.29 5.03
CA PRO A 69 9.81 23.50 3.65
C PRO A 69 8.85 24.35 2.81
N GLU A 70 7.56 24.40 3.14
CA GLU A 70 6.58 25.25 2.45
C GLU A 70 6.69 26.74 2.82
N GLU A 71 7.41 27.06 3.89
CA GLU A 71 7.73 28.44 4.31
C GLU A 71 9.15 28.87 3.90
N ASP A 72 9.97 27.92 3.44
CA ASP A 72 11.34 28.16 3.01
C ASP A 72 11.42 28.55 1.52
N SER A 73 12.23 29.56 1.18
CA SER A 73 12.33 30.02 -0.21
C SER A 73 12.79 28.95 -1.22
N PHE A 74 13.68 28.03 -0.80
CA PHE A 74 14.13 26.94 -1.66
C PHE A 74 13.14 25.78 -1.65
N GLY A 75 12.53 25.48 -0.50
CA GLY A 75 11.46 24.48 -0.41
C GLY A 75 10.23 24.84 -1.26
N VAL A 76 9.79 26.09 -1.23
CA VAL A 76 8.75 26.63 -2.12
C VAL A 76 9.14 26.47 -3.59
N ALA A 77 10.40 26.73 -3.94
CA ALA A 77 10.89 26.56 -5.31
C ALA A 77 10.88 25.09 -5.75
N LEU A 78 11.28 24.16 -4.87
CA LEU A 78 11.23 22.72 -5.10
C LEU A 78 9.79 22.23 -5.34
N THR A 79 8.85 22.65 -4.50
CA THR A 79 7.43 22.34 -4.67
C THR A 79 6.88 22.90 -5.98
N ALA A 80 7.22 24.13 -6.34
CA ALA A 80 6.84 24.72 -7.61
C ALA A 80 7.44 23.98 -8.82
N ALA A 81 8.59 23.32 -8.64
CA ALA A 81 9.26 22.50 -9.65
C ALA A 81 8.78 21.03 -9.66
N GLY A 82 7.79 20.66 -8.84
CA GLY A 82 7.19 19.32 -8.82
C GLY A 82 7.82 18.36 -7.79
N VAL A 83 8.72 18.82 -6.93
CA VAL A 83 9.24 18.00 -5.82
C VAL A 83 8.29 18.10 -4.63
N SER A 84 7.58 17.02 -4.33
CA SER A 84 6.56 17.01 -3.27
C SER A 84 7.17 17.25 -1.87
N LYS A 85 6.39 17.83 -0.95
CA LYS A 85 6.82 17.96 0.46
C LYS A 85 7.25 16.64 1.09
N PRO A 86 6.50 15.53 0.94
CA PRO A 86 6.96 14.21 1.40
C PRO A 86 8.31 13.78 0.80
N THR A 87 8.52 14.01 -0.50
CA THR A 87 9.82 13.76 -1.15
C THR A 87 10.91 14.60 -0.49
N ILE A 88 10.70 15.90 -0.27
CA ILE A 88 11.67 16.80 0.38
C ILE A 88 12.04 16.30 1.79
N LEU A 89 11.04 15.89 2.59
CA LEU A 89 11.23 15.38 3.95
C LEU A 89 11.95 14.02 3.98
N SER A 90 11.71 13.16 2.99
CA SER A 90 12.45 11.91 2.84
C SER A 90 13.91 12.19 2.47
N TRP A 91 14.10 13.06 1.48
CA TRP A 91 15.37 13.48 0.93
C TRP A 91 16.27 14.22 1.92
N SER A 92 15.70 14.89 2.93
CA SER A 92 16.49 15.53 4.00
C SER A 92 17.24 14.55 4.90
N LYS A 93 17.01 13.25 4.75
CA LYS A 93 17.74 12.16 5.44
C LYS A 93 18.85 11.56 4.60
N ASP A 94 19.16 12.19 3.47
CA ASP A 94 20.19 11.75 2.52
C ASP A 94 20.03 10.31 2.02
N PRO A 95 18.88 9.98 1.40
CA PRO A 95 18.66 8.64 0.86
C PRO A 95 19.58 8.36 -0.34
N GLN A 96 19.72 7.07 -0.66
CA GLN A 96 20.25 6.69 -1.97
C GLN A 96 19.23 7.02 -3.05
N VAL A 97 19.68 7.63 -4.13
CA VAL A 97 18.88 8.02 -5.28
C VAL A 97 19.50 7.46 -6.54
N SER A 98 18.66 6.98 -7.44
CA SER A 98 19.09 6.46 -8.75
C SER A 98 18.50 7.28 -9.87
N TYR A 99 19.33 7.74 -10.80
CA TYR A 99 18.88 8.52 -11.96
C TYR A 99 19.75 8.24 -13.18
N THR A 100 19.16 8.36 -14.37
CA THR A 100 19.88 8.17 -15.63
C THR A 100 20.50 9.47 -16.09
N CYS A 101 21.82 9.48 -16.29
CA CYS A 101 22.57 10.61 -16.85
C CYS A 101 23.40 10.09 -18.03
N GLU A 102 23.24 10.70 -19.21
CA GLU A 102 23.97 10.30 -20.43
C GLU A 102 23.86 8.81 -20.81
N GLY A 103 22.76 8.14 -20.41
CA GLY A 103 22.51 6.73 -20.68
C GLY A 103 23.07 5.76 -19.62
N GLU A 104 23.69 6.27 -18.56
CA GLU A 104 24.15 5.48 -17.42
C GLU A 104 23.28 5.72 -16.19
N THR A 105 22.88 4.64 -15.50
CA THR A 105 22.23 4.73 -14.19
C THR A 105 23.29 5.05 -13.13
N ILE A 106 23.16 6.20 -12.49
CA ILE A 106 23.99 6.62 -11.36
C ILE A 106 23.19 6.38 -10.09
N THR A 107 23.77 5.65 -9.14
CA THR A 107 23.25 5.50 -7.78
C THR A 107 24.24 6.11 -6.79
N THR A 108 23.78 7.11 -6.03
CA THR A 108 24.60 7.84 -5.04
C THR A 108 23.70 8.37 -3.92
N SER A 109 24.27 8.91 -2.85
CA SER A 109 23.50 9.71 -1.88
C SER A 109 22.95 10.96 -2.55
N LEU A 110 21.79 11.45 -2.08
CA LEU A 110 21.20 12.66 -2.61
C LEU A 110 22.12 13.87 -2.41
N PHE A 111 22.72 14.01 -1.22
CA PHE A 111 23.56 15.15 -0.89
C PHE A 111 24.80 15.19 -1.78
N ASP A 112 25.48 14.05 -1.98
CA ASP A 112 26.61 13.99 -2.93
C ASP A 112 26.17 14.32 -4.36
N SER A 113 24.95 13.95 -4.75
CA SER A 113 24.43 14.27 -6.08
C SER A 113 24.18 15.76 -6.31
N LEU A 114 23.98 16.53 -5.24
CA LEU A 114 23.65 17.96 -5.28
C LEU A 114 24.79 18.86 -4.76
N GLU A 115 25.90 18.28 -4.31
CA GLU A 115 27.03 19.00 -3.72
C GLU A 115 27.59 20.08 -4.67
N ASP A 116 27.93 21.23 -4.09
CA ASP A 116 28.55 22.39 -4.77
C ASP A 116 27.73 23.02 -5.89
N MET A 117 26.45 22.62 -6.03
CA MET A 117 25.55 23.23 -7.00
C MET A 117 25.02 24.58 -6.53
N ASP A 118 24.96 25.53 -7.46
CA ASP A 118 24.19 26.75 -7.26
C ASP A 118 22.68 26.47 -7.21
N MET A 119 21.91 27.43 -6.69
CA MET A 119 20.46 27.29 -6.50
C MET A 119 19.70 26.76 -7.72
N THR A 120 19.92 27.33 -8.90
CA THR A 120 19.23 26.93 -10.13
C THR A 120 19.56 25.51 -10.58
N PRO A 121 20.83 25.11 -10.80
CA PRO A 121 21.15 23.73 -11.19
C PRO A 121 20.78 22.70 -10.10
N CYS A 122 20.88 23.07 -8.82
CA CYS A 122 20.42 22.21 -7.71
C CYS A 122 18.91 21.95 -7.82
N LEU A 123 18.11 23.00 -8.04
CA LEU A 123 16.66 22.90 -8.22
C LEU A 123 16.29 22.06 -9.45
N GLU A 124 16.92 22.32 -10.60
CA GLU A 124 16.65 21.61 -11.85
C GLU A 124 16.98 20.12 -11.74
N LYS A 125 18.12 19.79 -11.13
CA LYS A 125 18.52 18.39 -10.93
C LYS A 125 17.59 17.68 -9.94
N ALA A 126 17.24 18.33 -8.82
CA ALA A 126 16.27 17.79 -7.87
C ALA A 126 14.90 17.52 -8.52
N ALA A 127 14.39 18.47 -9.33
CA ALA A 127 13.14 18.30 -10.06
C ALA A 127 13.20 17.15 -11.08
N MET A 128 14.30 17.04 -11.83
CA MET A 128 14.54 15.93 -12.76
C MET A 128 14.56 14.58 -12.04
N MET A 129 15.22 14.48 -10.89
CA MET A 129 15.28 13.25 -10.10
C MET A 129 13.90 12.89 -9.54
N ALA A 130 13.15 13.87 -9.04
CA ALA A 130 11.80 13.66 -8.53
C ALA A 130 10.84 13.17 -9.63
N ALA A 131 10.96 13.72 -10.84
CA ALA A 131 10.16 13.30 -11.99
C ALA A 131 10.43 11.85 -12.46
N ASN A 132 11.55 11.26 -12.06
CA ASN A 132 11.93 9.88 -12.38
C ASN A 132 11.64 8.90 -11.24
N LEU A 133 11.07 9.35 -10.12
CA LEU A 133 10.70 8.45 -9.04
C LEU A 133 9.59 7.50 -9.48
N VAL A 134 9.74 6.24 -9.09
CA VAL A 134 8.69 5.23 -9.26
C VAL A 134 7.88 5.19 -7.97
N MET A 135 6.61 5.53 -8.07
CA MET A 135 5.75 5.70 -6.91
C MET A 135 4.83 4.49 -6.74
N ASN A 136 4.81 3.94 -5.53
CA ASN A 136 3.75 3.07 -5.06
C ASN A 136 2.53 3.93 -4.72
N ALA A 137 1.32 3.46 -5.07
CA ALA A 137 0.07 4.13 -4.72
C ALA A 137 -0.96 3.14 -4.18
N ALA A 138 -1.55 3.42 -3.01
CA ALA A 138 -2.50 2.54 -2.34
C ALA A 138 -3.79 3.26 -1.93
N PHE A 139 -4.83 2.46 -1.71
CA PHE A 139 -6.05 2.85 -1.03
C PHE A 139 -6.04 2.28 0.38
N VAL A 140 -6.19 3.15 1.37
CA VAL A 140 -6.19 2.83 2.80
C VAL A 140 -7.52 3.27 3.36
N PHE A 141 -8.13 2.51 4.27
CA PHE A 141 -9.30 3.02 4.98
C PHE A 141 -9.39 2.53 6.43
N VAL A 142 -9.96 3.40 7.27
CA VAL A 142 -10.41 3.05 8.63
C VAL A 142 -11.73 2.29 8.50
N LYS A 143 -11.76 1.08 9.05
CA LYS A 143 -12.92 0.19 9.03
C LYS A 143 -14.08 0.73 9.89
N PRO A 144 -15.34 0.35 9.62
CA PRO A 144 -16.51 0.94 10.29
C PRO A 144 -16.49 0.92 11.82
N HIS A 145 -15.96 -0.14 12.44
CA HIS A 145 -15.88 -0.24 13.91
C HIS A 145 -14.88 0.73 14.54
N ALA A 146 -13.98 1.34 13.76
CA ALA A 146 -12.87 2.16 14.23
C ALA A 146 -12.92 3.61 13.70
N VAL A 147 -13.99 4.02 13.01
CA VAL A 147 -14.12 5.41 12.52
C VAL A 147 -14.37 6.37 13.68
N THR A 148 -13.29 6.89 14.25
CA THR A 148 -13.27 7.99 15.22
C THR A 148 -12.27 9.05 14.75
N GLU A 149 -12.41 10.31 15.19
CA GLU A 149 -11.43 11.34 14.85
C GLU A 149 -10.02 10.97 15.33
N ALA A 150 -9.90 10.36 16.52
CA ALA A 150 -8.62 9.93 17.08
C ALA A 150 -7.93 8.85 16.22
N VAL A 151 -8.68 7.90 15.65
CA VAL A 151 -8.10 6.91 14.74
C VAL A 151 -7.72 7.54 13.40
N LYS A 152 -8.53 8.46 12.86
CA LYS A 152 -8.20 9.19 11.63
C LYS A 152 -6.89 9.96 11.80
N ASP A 153 -6.76 10.70 12.90
CA ASP A 153 -5.56 11.48 13.22
C ASP A 153 -4.33 10.58 13.40
N LEU A 154 -4.48 9.45 14.10
CA LEU A 154 -3.42 8.46 14.26
C LEU A 154 -2.94 7.91 12.91
N VAL A 155 -3.87 7.57 12.00
CA VAL A 155 -3.51 7.06 10.66
C VAL A 155 -2.82 8.16 9.84
N LYS A 156 -3.37 9.38 9.80
CA LYS A 156 -2.75 10.52 9.11
C LYS A 156 -1.33 10.79 9.60
N GLN A 157 -1.16 10.86 10.91
CA GLN A 157 0.14 11.07 11.54
C GLN A 157 1.12 9.97 11.17
N LYS A 158 0.71 8.70 11.26
CA LYS A 158 1.60 7.57 10.96
C LYS A 158 2.01 7.49 9.50
N LEU A 159 1.11 7.79 8.57
CA LEU A 159 1.44 7.87 7.15
C LEU A 159 2.45 8.99 6.90
N GLY A 160 2.21 10.18 7.45
CA GLY A 160 3.11 11.33 7.33
C GLY A 160 4.50 11.09 7.94
N GLU A 161 4.59 10.48 9.13
CA GLU A 161 5.86 10.10 9.77
C GLU A 161 6.72 9.17 8.90
N LYS A 162 6.08 8.34 8.07
CA LYS A 162 6.73 7.40 7.17
C LYS A 162 6.96 7.97 5.76
N GLY A 163 6.71 9.26 5.55
CA GLY A 163 6.90 9.92 4.26
C GLY A 163 5.86 9.54 3.20
N ILE A 164 4.72 9.00 3.62
CA ILE A 164 3.63 8.61 2.72
C ILE A 164 2.72 9.84 2.50
N ALA A 165 2.59 10.26 1.25
CA ALA A 165 1.75 11.37 0.84
C ALA A 165 0.27 10.96 0.87
N ILE A 166 -0.60 11.83 1.38
CA ILE A 166 -2.06 11.67 1.27
C ILE A 166 -2.53 12.55 0.10
N LEU A 167 -2.94 11.91 -0.99
CA LEU A 167 -3.42 12.58 -2.21
C LEU A 167 -4.90 12.97 -2.11
N GLY A 168 -5.66 12.25 -1.30
CA GLY A 168 -7.07 12.54 -1.05
C GLY A 168 -7.61 11.70 0.10
N GLU A 169 -8.62 12.22 0.78
CA GLU A 169 -9.27 11.54 1.89
C GLU A 169 -10.75 11.92 1.96
N GLY A 170 -11.55 11.07 2.57
CA GLY A 170 -12.99 11.31 2.63
C GLY A 170 -13.74 10.23 3.40
N SER A 171 -15.05 10.45 3.57
CA SER A 171 -15.96 9.49 4.18
C SER A 171 -16.85 8.88 3.11
N LEU A 172 -17.13 7.58 3.23
CA LEU A 172 -18.16 6.89 2.47
C LEU A 172 -19.11 6.23 3.45
N THR A 173 -20.40 6.52 3.32
CA THR A 173 -21.45 6.02 4.22
C THR A 173 -21.90 4.62 3.83
N GLY A 174 -22.44 3.86 4.78
CA GLY A 174 -22.97 2.53 4.51
C GLY A 174 -24.01 2.48 3.40
N PRO A 175 -24.98 3.42 3.33
CA PRO A 175 -25.90 3.51 2.20
C PRO A 175 -25.21 3.71 0.84
N GLU A 176 -24.18 4.56 0.75
CA GLU A 176 -23.42 4.74 -0.50
C GLU A 176 -22.64 3.48 -0.90
N ILE A 177 -22.06 2.79 0.10
CA ILE A 177 -21.35 1.52 -0.09
C ILE A 177 -22.31 0.45 -0.60
N ASP A 178 -23.53 0.40 -0.07
CA ASP A 178 -24.57 -0.54 -0.48
C ASP A 178 -25.06 -0.27 -1.91
N GLU A 179 -25.44 0.98 -2.20
CA GLU A 179 -25.96 1.41 -3.51
C GLU A 179 -24.97 1.11 -4.63
N LYS A 180 -23.68 1.40 -4.40
CA LYS A 180 -22.61 1.20 -5.38
C LYS A 180 -21.96 -0.18 -5.31
N GLN A 181 -22.39 -1.04 -4.38
CA GLN A 181 -21.84 -2.37 -4.14
C GLN A 181 -20.32 -2.36 -3.89
N LEU A 182 -19.79 -1.33 -3.23
CA LEU A 182 -18.34 -1.11 -3.14
C LEU A 182 -17.64 -2.24 -2.39
N ILE A 183 -18.21 -2.69 -1.27
CA ILE A 183 -17.63 -3.78 -0.48
C ILE A 183 -17.78 -5.14 -1.17
N ASP A 184 -18.86 -5.33 -1.92
CA ASP A 184 -19.09 -6.53 -2.73
C ASP A 184 -18.06 -6.64 -3.84
N ASN A 185 -17.78 -5.54 -4.56
CA ASN A 185 -16.76 -5.47 -5.60
C ASN A 185 -15.34 -5.58 -5.05
N HIS A 186 -15.07 -4.97 -3.89
CA HIS A 186 -13.78 -5.08 -3.22
C HIS A 186 -13.46 -6.55 -2.84
N TYR A 187 -14.46 -7.32 -2.41
CA TYR A 187 -14.34 -8.75 -2.16
C TYR A 187 -15.01 -9.61 -3.25
N TYR A 188 -14.94 -9.20 -4.53
CA TYR A 188 -15.73 -9.81 -5.61
C TYR A 188 -15.59 -11.33 -5.69
N ALA A 189 -14.37 -11.87 -5.55
CA ALA A 189 -14.14 -13.31 -5.59
C ALA A 189 -14.90 -14.07 -4.47
N ILE A 190 -15.11 -13.45 -3.31
CA ILE A 190 -15.88 -14.03 -2.19
C ILE A 190 -17.36 -13.76 -2.37
N ALA A 191 -17.71 -12.50 -2.66
CA ALA A 191 -19.07 -12.00 -2.82
C ALA A 191 -19.81 -12.74 -3.92
N SER A 192 -19.19 -12.90 -5.09
CA SER A 192 -19.79 -13.62 -6.23
C SER A 192 -20.18 -15.05 -5.86
N LYS A 193 -19.36 -15.76 -5.08
CA LYS A 193 -19.67 -17.13 -4.61
C LYS A 193 -20.69 -17.17 -3.47
N ALA A 194 -20.86 -16.06 -2.75
CA ALA A 194 -21.81 -15.94 -1.65
C ALA A 194 -23.20 -15.46 -2.10
N THR A 195 -23.30 -14.70 -3.20
CA THR A 195 -24.54 -14.01 -3.59
C THR A 195 -24.90 -14.12 -5.08
N LEU A 196 -23.92 -14.17 -6.00
CA LEU A 196 -24.22 -14.07 -7.45
C LEU A 196 -24.32 -15.43 -8.13
N LEU A 197 -23.32 -16.28 -7.93
CA LEU A 197 -23.22 -17.59 -8.57
C LEU A 197 -24.21 -18.55 -7.93
N LYS A 198 -24.93 -19.27 -8.79
CA LYS A 198 -25.75 -20.42 -8.38
C LYS A 198 -24.86 -21.65 -8.18
N PRO A 199 -25.33 -22.65 -7.42
CA PRO A 199 -24.51 -23.80 -7.04
C PRO A 199 -23.81 -24.51 -8.21
N ASP A 200 -24.50 -24.71 -9.33
CA ASP A 200 -23.97 -25.34 -10.54
C ASP A 200 -22.91 -24.50 -11.28
N GLN A 201 -22.76 -23.22 -10.92
CA GLN A 201 -21.76 -22.30 -11.45
C GLN A 201 -20.52 -22.18 -10.55
N LEU A 202 -20.54 -22.75 -9.34
CA LEU A 202 -19.42 -22.69 -8.41
C LEU A 202 -18.29 -23.61 -8.87
N PRO A 203 -17.02 -23.15 -8.86
CA PRO A 203 -15.87 -23.95 -9.26
C PRO A 203 -15.42 -24.90 -8.14
N VAL A 204 -16.32 -25.78 -7.68
CA VAL A 204 -16.08 -26.72 -6.58
C VAL A 204 -15.11 -27.82 -7.04
N PRO A 205 -13.96 -28.03 -6.37
CA PRO A 205 -13.12 -29.20 -6.59
C PRO A 205 -13.84 -30.45 -6.07
N ALA A 206 -14.46 -31.21 -6.97
CA ALA A 206 -15.36 -32.30 -6.63
C ALA A 206 -14.68 -33.42 -5.82
N ASP A 207 -13.41 -33.70 -6.11
CA ASP A 207 -12.56 -34.65 -5.38
C ASP A 207 -12.38 -34.26 -3.91
N ARG A 208 -12.02 -33.00 -3.66
CA ARG A 208 -11.83 -32.48 -2.29
C ARG A 208 -13.14 -32.33 -1.54
N PHE A 209 -14.22 -32.01 -2.25
CA PHE A 209 -15.56 -31.98 -1.69
C PHE A 209 -15.97 -33.38 -1.20
N GLU A 210 -15.82 -34.38 -2.05
CA GLU A 210 -16.15 -35.78 -1.73
C GLU A 210 -15.27 -36.33 -0.61
N GLU A 211 -13.96 -36.05 -0.64
CA GLU A 211 -13.04 -36.42 0.45
C GLU A 211 -13.50 -35.85 1.80
N LYS A 212 -13.99 -34.60 1.82
CA LYS A 212 -14.44 -33.93 3.06
C LYS A 212 -15.78 -34.46 3.56
N PHE A 213 -16.75 -34.60 2.67
CA PHE A 213 -18.16 -34.77 3.03
C PHE A 213 -18.69 -36.19 2.80
N GLY A 214 -17.91 -37.04 2.12
CA GLY A 214 -18.28 -38.43 1.83
C GLY A 214 -19.41 -38.59 0.81
N VAL A 215 -19.77 -37.51 0.10
CA VAL A 215 -20.78 -37.52 -0.97
C VAL A 215 -20.23 -36.79 -2.18
N SER A 216 -20.57 -37.26 -3.38
CA SER A 216 -20.10 -36.62 -4.61
C SER A 216 -20.78 -35.26 -4.82
N TRP A 217 -20.04 -34.31 -5.40
CA TRP A 217 -20.58 -32.98 -5.68
C TRP A 217 -21.82 -33.02 -6.58
N GLN A 218 -21.83 -33.89 -7.59
CA GLN A 218 -22.98 -34.04 -8.48
C GLN A 218 -24.24 -34.51 -7.73
N SER A 219 -24.11 -35.43 -6.76
CA SER A 219 -25.26 -35.87 -5.95
C SER A 219 -25.88 -34.71 -5.17
N VAL A 220 -25.04 -33.83 -4.62
CA VAL A 220 -25.50 -32.65 -3.87
C VAL A 220 -26.26 -31.67 -4.77
N LEU A 221 -25.80 -31.48 -6.02
CA LEU A 221 -26.51 -30.67 -7.01
C LEU A 221 -27.84 -31.30 -7.40
N ASP A 222 -27.85 -32.60 -7.73
CA ASP A 222 -29.04 -33.33 -8.15
C ASP A 222 -30.11 -33.37 -7.04
N GLU A 223 -29.69 -33.43 -5.78
CA GLU A 223 -30.56 -33.37 -4.60
C GLU A 223 -30.99 -31.96 -4.21
N GLY A 224 -30.45 -30.91 -4.86
CA GLY A 224 -30.77 -29.52 -4.55
C GLY A 224 -30.31 -29.06 -3.17
N LYS A 225 -29.20 -29.62 -2.66
CA LYS A 225 -28.71 -29.36 -1.28
C LYS A 225 -27.60 -28.31 -1.19
N ALA A 226 -27.16 -27.75 -2.30
CA ALA A 226 -26.13 -26.71 -2.32
C ALA A 226 -26.74 -25.31 -2.37
N TYR A 227 -26.18 -24.39 -1.58
CA TYR A 227 -26.67 -23.02 -1.45
C TYR A 227 -25.50 -22.05 -1.36
N ASN A 228 -25.57 -20.93 -2.08
CA ASN A 228 -24.73 -19.78 -1.72
C ASN A 228 -25.25 -19.15 -0.41
N ALA A 229 -24.50 -18.24 0.20
CA ALA A 229 -24.86 -17.65 1.49
C ALA A 229 -26.24 -16.95 1.47
N MET A 230 -26.56 -16.22 0.40
CA MET A 230 -27.84 -15.51 0.28
C MET A 230 -29.02 -16.48 0.19
N ASP A 231 -28.92 -17.50 -0.67
CA ASP A 231 -29.96 -18.52 -0.83
C ASP A 231 -30.07 -19.38 0.44
N ALA A 232 -28.97 -19.59 1.19
CA ALA A 232 -28.98 -20.27 2.48
C ALA A 232 -29.74 -19.48 3.55
N CYS A 233 -29.56 -18.15 3.62
CA CYS A 233 -30.36 -17.30 4.51
C CYS A 233 -31.86 -17.47 4.23
N GLU A 234 -32.26 -17.42 2.95
CA GLU A 234 -33.66 -17.59 2.54
C GLU A 234 -34.19 -18.99 2.89
N TYR A 235 -33.45 -20.05 2.56
CA TYR A 235 -33.85 -21.43 2.85
C TYR A 235 -34.00 -21.68 4.35
N LEU A 236 -33.05 -21.20 5.16
CA LEU A 236 -33.04 -21.42 6.61
C LEU A 236 -34.00 -20.47 7.34
N GLY A 237 -34.41 -19.36 6.71
CA GLY A 237 -35.26 -18.34 7.33
C GLY A 237 -34.51 -17.50 8.37
N VAL A 238 -33.22 -17.23 8.12
CA VAL A 238 -32.34 -16.47 9.02
C VAL A 238 -31.79 -15.23 8.32
N ASP A 239 -31.40 -14.23 9.11
CA ASP A 239 -30.66 -13.08 8.62
C ASP A 239 -29.14 -13.35 8.59
N ALA A 240 -28.37 -12.32 8.23
CA ALA A 240 -26.90 -12.40 8.17
C ALA A 240 -26.27 -12.85 9.50
N ALA A 241 -26.77 -12.35 10.63
CA ALA A 241 -26.26 -12.68 11.96
C ALA A 241 -26.62 -14.12 12.34
N GLY A 242 -27.84 -14.57 12.01
CA GLY A 242 -28.28 -15.94 12.21
C GLY A 242 -27.43 -16.93 11.41
N LEU A 243 -27.18 -16.65 10.13
CA LEU A 243 -26.31 -17.51 9.30
C LEU A 243 -24.87 -17.54 9.83
N ASP A 244 -24.31 -16.41 10.25
CA ASP A 244 -22.96 -16.36 10.83
C ASP A 244 -22.84 -17.16 12.13
N GLY A 245 -23.88 -17.13 12.98
CA GLY A 245 -23.96 -17.96 14.18
C GLY A 245 -23.92 -19.46 13.85
N ILE A 246 -24.72 -19.90 12.87
CA ILE A 246 -24.74 -21.29 12.37
C ILE A 246 -23.38 -21.65 11.77
N TRP A 247 -22.82 -20.77 10.93
CA TRP A 247 -21.52 -20.94 10.30
C TRP A 247 -20.39 -21.09 11.32
N GLY A 248 -20.40 -20.29 12.39
CA GLY A 248 -19.47 -20.37 13.51
C GLY A 248 -19.56 -21.70 14.25
N ALA A 249 -20.77 -22.25 14.43
CA ALA A 249 -20.97 -23.58 14.99
C ALA A 249 -20.42 -24.69 14.06
N CYS A 250 -20.71 -24.62 12.76
CA CYS A 250 -20.15 -25.52 11.74
C CYS A 250 -18.62 -25.52 11.75
N LYS A 251 -17.98 -24.34 11.87
CA LYS A 251 -16.52 -24.21 11.98
C LYS A 251 -15.98 -24.93 13.20
N LYS A 252 -16.58 -24.71 14.38
CA LYS A 252 -16.17 -25.35 15.64
C LYS A 252 -16.35 -26.87 15.61
N ALA A 253 -17.39 -27.35 14.93
CA ALA A 253 -17.66 -28.76 14.73
C ALA A 253 -16.76 -29.41 13.65
N GLY A 254 -15.88 -28.66 12.99
CA GLY A 254 -15.01 -29.19 11.94
C GLY A 254 -15.75 -29.55 10.64
N LYS A 255 -16.98 -29.07 10.45
CA LYS A 255 -17.86 -29.37 9.30
C LYS A 255 -17.62 -28.44 8.09
N MET A 256 -16.45 -27.80 8.05
CA MET A 256 -16.08 -26.87 6.98
C MET A 256 -14.83 -27.33 6.22
N ILE A 257 -14.73 -26.90 4.96
CA ILE A 257 -13.55 -26.99 4.12
C ILE A 257 -13.26 -25.64 3.46
N LYS A 258 -11.97 -25.30 3.35
CA LYS A 258 -11.46 -24.22 2.51
C LYS A 258 -10.91 -24.83 1.21
N PHE A 259 -11.49 -24.46 0.09
CA PHE A 259 -11.01 -24.91 -1.23
C PHE A 259 -9.81 -24.08 -1.69
N GLY A 260 -9.82 -22.77 -1.46
CA GLY A 260 -8.77 -21.84 -1.92
C GLY A 260 -9.13 -20.40 -1.53
N GLY A 261 -8.42 -19.41 -2.06
CA GLY A 261 -8.61 -17.96 -1.82
C GLY A 261 -10.06 -17.56 -1.55
N GLY A 262 -10.41 -17.33 -0.27
CA GLY A 262 -11.74 -16.89 0.13
C GLY A 262 -12.92 -17.84 -0.16
N PHE A 263 -12.69 -19.08 -0.61
CA PHE A 263 -13.74 -20.03 -1.02
C PHE A 263 -13.90 -21.19 -0.03
N TYR A 264 -15.03 -21.17 0.69
CA TYR A 264 -15.34 -22.09 1.78
C TYR A 264 -16.70 -22.74 1.58
N CYS A 265 -16.82 -23.98 2.02
CA CYS A 265 -18.08 -24.70 2.14
C CYS A 265 -18.24 -25.24 3.57
N GLY A 266 -19.46 -25.16 4.10
CA GLY A 266 -19.86 -25.73 5.38
C GLY A 266 -21.09 -26.60 5.24
N LEU A 267 -21.08 -27.77 5.89
CA LEU A 267 -22.27 -28.59 6.06
C LEU A 267 -23.11 -28.05 7.24
N ILE A 268 -24.33 -27.62 6.95
CA ILE A 268 -25.33 -27.15 7.91
C ILE A 268 -26.39 -28.24 8.05
N ASP A 269 -26.41 -28.94 9.18
CA ASP A 269 -27.22 -30.14 9.43
C ASP A 269 -27.92 -30.13 10.81
N GLU A 270 -27.79 -29.04 11.57
CA GLU A 270 -28.29 -28.92 12.94
C GLU A 270 -29.41 -27.87 13.09
N VAL A 271 -30.03 -27.44 11.97
CA VAL A 271 -31.14 -26.48 11.99
C VAL A 271 -32.47 -27.22 12.07
N GLU A 272 -33.21 -27.01 13.16
CA GLU A 272 -34.49 -27.69 13.42
C GLU A 272 -35.50 -27.46 12.28
N GLY A 273 -36.08 -28.55 11.77
CA GLY A 273 -37.09 -28.50 10.71
C GLY A 273 -36.54 -28.21 9.31
N LYS A 274 -35.21 -28.24 9.13
CA LYS A 274 -34.55 -28.09 7.82
C LYS A 274 -33.76 -29.34 7.48
N GLU A 275 -33.71 -29.66 6.20
CA GLU A 275 -32.84 -30.74 5.71
C GLU A 275 -31.37 -30.26 5.71
N PRO A 276 -30.39 -31.17 5.82
CA PRO A 276 -28.99 -30.81 5.72
C PRO A 276 -28.63 -30.17 4.36
N ILE A 277 -27.86 -29.08 4.41
CA ILE A 277 -27.41 -28.33 3.23
C ILE A 277 -25.91 -28.05 3.24
N TYR A 278 -25.35 -27.79 2.07
CA TYR A 278 -23.98 -27.34 1.85
C TYR A 278 -23.99 -25.86 1.48
N ALA A 279 -23.63 -25.01 2.44
CA ALA A 279 -23.61 -23.57 2.26
C ALA A 279 -22.20 -23.09 1.88
N PHE A 280 -22.12 -22.11 0.98
CA PHE A 280 -20.86 -21.51 0.54
C PHE A 280 -20.70 -20.10 1.07
N ASN A 281 -19.50 -19.79 1.60
CA ASN A 281 -19.12 -18.48 2.12
C ASN A 281 -20.14 -17.84 3.10
N GLY A 282 -20.74 -18.64 4.01
CA GLY A 282 -21.81 -18.18 4.91
C GLY A 282 -21.44 -17.00 5.83
N PHE A 283 -20.15 -16.77 6.07
CA PHE A 283 -19.65 -15.61 6.82
C PHE A 283 -19.80 -14.27 6.07
N PHE A 284 -19.94 -14.29 4.74
CA PHE A 284 -19.87 -13.08 3.92
C PHE A 284 -21.00 -12.10 4.24
N MET A 285 -22.22 -12.61 4.50
CA MET A 285 -23.37 -11.76 4.76
C MET A 285 -23.18 -10.89 6.01
N GLN A 286 -22.62 -11.46 7.08
CA GLN A 286 -22.31 -10.72 8.30
C GLN A 286 -21.07 -9.84 8.17
N MET A 287 -20.10 -10.23 7.33
CA MET A 287 -18.98 -9.35 7.00
C MET A 287 -19.47 -8.10 6.26
N ARG A 288 -20.33 -8.28 5.24
CA ARG A 288 -20.94 -7.21 4.45
C ARG A 288 -21.77 -6.26 5.31
N SER A 289 -22.60 -6.80 6.23
CA SER A 289 -23.52 -6.00 7.06
C SER A 289 -22.81 -4.91 7.86
N LYS A 290 -21.56 -5.14 8.28
CA LYS A 290 -20.72 -4.14 8.98
C LYS A 290 -20.42 -2.89 8.16
N PHE A 291 -20.41 -3.00 6.83
CA PHE A 291 -20.06 -1.91 5.92
C PHE A 291 -21.29 -1.18 5.38
N VAL A 292 -22.43 -1.87 5.27
CA VAL A 292 -23.63 -1.31 4.62
C VAL A 292 -24.71 -0.85 5.60
N ALA A 293 -24.51 -1.05 6.91
CA ALA A 293 -25.46 -0.56 7.91
C ALA A 293 -25.67 0.96 7.78
N PRO A 294 -26.88 1.49 8.02
CA PRO A 294 -27.16 2.93 7.85
C PRO A 294 -26.24 3.87 8.63
N GLU A 295 -25.74 3.43 9.79
CA GLU A 295 -24.81 4.15 10.66
C GLU A 295 -23.33 3.85 10.36
N ALA A 296 -23.04 2.85 9.51
CA ALA A 296 -21.68 2.51 9.13
C ALA A 296 -21.08 3.58 8.23
N SER A 297 -19.76 3.72 8.29
CA SER A 297 -18.98 4.47 7.33
C SER A 297 -17.57 3.93 7.28
N ILE A 298 -16.83 4.25 6.22
CA ILE A 298 -15.37 4.18 6.24
C ILE A 298 -14.80 5.58 6.12
N TYR A 299 -13.56 5.75 6.56
CA TYR A 299 -12.76 6.94 6.24
C TYR A 299 -11.55 6.52 5.44
N TYR A 300 -11.46 6.95 4.18
CA TYR A 300 -10.42 6.52 3.26
C TYR A 300 -9.30 7.54 3.11
N PHE A 301 -8.15 7.05 2.65
CA PHE A 301 -6.99 7.78 2.19
C PHE A 301 -6.53 7.16 0.87
N SER A 302 -6.38 7.97 -0.17
CA SER A 302 -5.58 7.63 -1.35
C SER A 302 -4.18 8.14 -1.10
N VAL A 303 -3.20 7.24 -1.11
CA VAL A 303 -1.83 7.54 -0.69
C VAL A 303 -0.80 7.16 -1.74
N GLU A 304 0.36 7.81 -1.67
CA GLU A 304 1.48 7.59 -2.58
C GLU A 304 2.83 7.72 -1.86
N TRP A 305 3.82 6.91 -2.24
CA TRP A 305 5.19 7.00 -1.73
C TRP A 305 6.21 6.43 -2.74
N ASP A 306 7.47 6.82 -2.61
CA ASP A 306 8.58 6.32 -3.44
C ASP A 306 8.89 4.85 -3.10
N GLU A 307 8.84 3.96 -4.09
CA GLU A 307 9.09 2.52 -3.89
C GLU A 307 10.50 2.25 -3.34
N SER A 308 11.48 3.10 -3.64
CA SER A 308 12.85 2.97 -3.14
C SER A 308 13.03 3.38 -1.68
N ALA A 309 12.12 4.21 -1.16
CA ALA A 309 12.13 4.68 0.22
C ALA A 309 11.39 3.72 1.18
N LEU A 310 10.36 3.03 0.68
CA LEU A 310 9.55 2.09 1.45
C LEU A 310 8.97 1.01 0.53
N SER A 311 9.40 -0.23 0.73
CA SER A 311 8.83 -1.38 0.02
C SER A 311 7.37 -1.58 0.37
N TRP A 312 6.58 -2.14 -0.54
CA TRP A 312 5.17 -2.49 -0.31
C TRP A 312 5.02 -3.47 0.86
N GLY A 313 5.94 -4.44 0.95
CA GLY A 313 6.01 -5.39 2.06
C GLY A 313 6.20 -4.70 3.42
N ASP A 314 7.07 -3.69 3.51
CA ASP A 314 7.24 -2.90 4.73
C ASP A 314 6.06 -1.94 4.99
N PHE A 315 5.45 -1.40 3.95
CA PHE A 315 4.21 -0.64 4.09
C PHE A 315 3.12 -1.48 4.78
N ARG A 316 2.92 -2.74 4.36
CA ARG A 316 1.93 -3.63 4.98
C ARG A 316 2.40 -4.22 6.31
N GLY A 317 3.62 -4.70 6.38
CA GLY A 317 4.15 -5.41 7.54
C GLY A 317 4.56 -4.50 8.70
N SER A 318 5.24 -3.40 8.38
CA SER A 318 5.89 -2.51 9.35
C SER A 318 5.06 -1.24 9.63
N VAL A 319 4.48 -0.61 8.61
CA VAL A 319 3.68 0.62 8.78
C VAL A 319 2.24 0.29 9.18
N LEU A 320 1.54 -0.52 8.39
CA LEU A 320 0.16 -0.91 8.69
C LEU A 320 0.10 -1.93 9.83
N GLY A 321 0.95 -2.95 9.77
CA GLY A 321 0.96 -4.12 10.66
C GLY A 321 0.19 -5.31 10.05
N PRO A 322 0.50 -6.56 10.40
CA PRO A 322 -0.23 -7.77 9.97
C PRO A 322 -1.72 -7.76 10.33
N THR A 323 -2.50 -8.61 9.64
CA THR A 323 -3.96 -8.68 9.80
C THR A 323 -4.41 -8.99 11.22
N ASP A 324 -3.67 -9.81 11.95
CA ASP A 324 -3.88 -10.04 13.39
C ASP A 324 -3.10 -8.97 14.19
N PRO A 325 -3.80 -8.02 14.84
CA PRO A 325 -3.14 -6.94 15.58
C PRO A 325 -2.26 -7.43 16.73
N SER A 326 -2.54 -8.62 17.29
CA SER A 326 -1.74 -9.18 18.41
C SER A 326 -0.32 -9.55 17.99
N THR A 327 -0.09 -9.70 16.68
CA THR A 327 1.22 -9.99 16.08
C THR A 327 1.88 -8.78 15.44
N ALA A 328 1.25 -7.61 15.52
CA ALA A 328 1.74 -6.44 14.84
C ALA A 328 2.88 -5.74 15.60
N PRO A 329 3.84 -5.10 14.90
CA PRO A 329 4.82 -4.24 15.55
C PRO A 329 4.12 -3.18 16.39
N ALA A 330 4.65 -2.91 17.58
CA ALA A 330 4.00 -2.00 18.54
C ALA A 330 3.86 -0.56 18.02
N ASP A 331 4.70 -0.16 17.06
CA ASP A 331 4.67 1.17 16.43
C ASP A 331 3.88 1.22 15.11
N SER A 332 3.39 0.08 14.62
CA SER A 332 2.52 0.00 13.44
C SER A 332 1.13 0.54 13.75
N ILE A 333 0.36 0.92 12.71
CA ILE A 333 -1.00 1.44 12.86
C ILE A 333 -1.89 0.44 13.61
N ARG A 334 -1.90 -0.84 13.21
CA ARG A 334 -2.70 -1.88 13.89
C ARG A 334 -2.21 -2.14 15.31
N GLY A 335 -0.90 -2.12 15.55
CA GLY A 335 -0.33 -2.29 16.89
C GLY A 335 -0.73 -1.16 17.84
N LEU A 336 -0.71 0.09 17.36
CA LEU A 336 -1.12 1.25 18.13
C LEU A 336 -2.64 1.27 18.38
N ILE A 337 -3.45 0.90 17.39
CA ILE A 337 -4.89 0.77 17.56
C ILE A 337 -5.21 -0.30 18.62
N LEU A 338 -4.54 -1.46 18.57
CA LEU A 338 -4.70 -2.50 19.60
C LEU A 338 -4.26 -1.99 20.99
N ALA A 339 -3.12 -1.31 21.09
CA ALA A 339 -2.61 -0.85 22.38
C ALA A 339 -3.47 0.26 23.02
N GLN A 340 -4.18 1.04 22.21
CA GLN A 340 -4.87 2.27 22.64
C GLN A 340 -6.37 2.27 22.35
N TRP A 341 -6.98 1.12 22.04
CA TRP A 341 -8.33 1.03 21.50
C TRP A 341 -9.39 1.78 22.34
N GLU A 342 -9.34 1.69 23.68
CA GLU A 342 -10.26 2.42 24.57
C GLU A 342 -10.08 3.94 24.46
N ALA A 343 -8.83 4.41 24.46
CA ALA A 343 -8.49 5.83 24.35
C ALA A 343 -8.82 6.39 22.96
N LEU A 344 -8.74 5.55 21.94
CA LEU A 344 -9.13 5.85 20.55
C LEU A 344 -10.66 5.79 20.34
N GLY A 345 -11.43 5.38 21.33
CA GLY A 345 -12.89 5.36 21.31
C GLY A 345 -13.52 4.13 20.67
N LEU A 346 -12.78 3.02 20.51
CA LEU A 346 -13.32 1.76 20.01
C LEU A 346 -14.21 1.10 21.08
N LYS A 347 -15.24 0.38 20.63
CA LYS A 347 -16.21 -0.30 21.51
C LYS A 347 -15.72 -1.63 22.07
N SER A 348 -14.70 -2.22 21.44
CA SER A 348 -14.14 -3.51 21.80
C SER A 348 -12.69 -3.59 21.38
N GLU A 349 -11.93 -4.44 22.05
CA GLU A 349 -10.57 -4.78 21.67
C GLU A 349 -10.51 -5.30 20.21
N PRO A 350 -9.58 -4.79 19.38
CA PRO A 350 -9.39 -5.25 18.01
C PRO A 350 -9.09 -6.74 17.90
N ASN A 351 -9.52 -7.35 16.79
CA ASN A 351 -9.24 -8.74 16.44
C ASN A 351 -8.97 -8.86 14.93
N THR A 352 -8.73 -10.07 14.42
CA THR A 352 -8.41 -10.30 13.00
C THR A 352 -9.45 -9.72 12.02
N GLY A 353 -10.75 -9.75 12.35
CA GLY A 353 -11.80 -9.19 11.50
C GLY A 353 -11.94 -7.67 11.68
N ASP A 354 -11.99 -7.25 12.95
CA ASP A 354 -12.11 -5.86 13.37
C ASP A 354 -10.73 -5.33 13.82
N ASN A 355 -9.82 -5.18 12.86
CA ASN A 355 -8.41 -4.81 13.07
C ASN A 355 -8.10 -3.32 12.81
N GLY A 356 -9.11 -2.44 12.91
CA GLY A 356 -8.97 -1.00 12.71
C GLY A 356 -8.91 -0.53 11.26
N VAL A 357 -8.00 -1.08 10.44
CA VAL A 357 -7.66 -0.52 9.11
C VAL A 357 -7.49 -1.57 8.02
N HIS A 358 -7.71 -1.15 6.78
CA HIS A 358 -7.39 -1.85 5.53
C HIS A 358 -6.34 -1.06 4.74
N ALA A 359 -5.50 -1.75 3.96
CA ALA A 359 -4.71 -1.16 2.89
C ALA A 359 -4.57 -2.15 1.73
N SER A 360 -4.45 -1.62 0.52
CA SER A 360 -4.16 -2.39 -0.71
C SER A 360 -2.97 -3.34 -0.54
N ALA A 361 -3.07 -4.53 -1.13
CA ALA A 361 -2.05 -5.58 -0.97
C ALA A 361 -0.97 -5.60 -2.08
N SER A 362 -1.18 -4.85 -3.16
CA SER A 362 -0.24 -4.65 -4.28
C SER A 362 -0.59 -3.38 -5.08
N PRO A 363 0.29 -2.89 -5.99
CA PRO A 363 -0.04 -1.80 -6.91
C PRO A 363 -1.29 -2.08 -7.74
N PHE A 364 -1.49 -3.32 -8.16
CA PHE A 364 -2.65 -3.73 -8.93
C PHE A 364 -3.94 -3.69 -8.11
N GLU A 365 -3.90 -4.19 -6.88
CA GLU A 365 -5.04 -4.06 -5.98
C GLU A 365 -5.30 -2.61 -5.60
N GLY A 366 -4.26 -1.79 -5.45
CA GLY A 366 -4.39 -0.35 -5.25
C GLY A 366 -5.15 0.32 -6.39
N LEU A 367 -4.81 0.01 -7.64
CA LEU A 367 -5.56 0.46 -8.82
C LEU A 367 -7.00 -0.07 -8.79
N ALA A 368 -7.21 -1.36 -8.55
CA ALA A 368 -8.54 -1.96 -8.49
C ALA A 368 -9.44 -1.30 -7.43
N GLU A 369 -8.87 -1.00 -6.26
CA GLU A 369 -9.55 -0.34 -5.17
C GLU A 369 -9.84 1.13 -5.49
N ARG A 370 -8.90 1.89 -6.07
CA ARG A 370 -9.17 3.28 -6.48
C ARG A 370 -10.24 3.36 -7.58
N MET A 371 -10.23 2.44 -8.55
CA MET A 371 -11.30 2.34 -9.55
C MET A 371 -12.66 2.09 -8.89
N ASN A 372 -12.71 1.14 -7.94
CA ASN A 372 -13.95 0.76 -7.28
C ASN A 372 -14.47 1.84 -6.32
N TRP A 373 -13.65 2.28 -5.37
CA TRP A 373 -14.05 3.15 -4.27
C TRP A 373 -14.12 4.63 -4.66
N LEU A 374 -13.26 5.07 -5.57
CA LEU A 374 -13.13 6.48 -5.95
C LEU A 374 -13.63 6.78 -7.38
N GLY A 375 -13.93 5.75 -8.17
CA GLY A 375 -14.39 5.92 -9.55
C GLY A 375 -13.30 6.41 -10.51
N VAL A 376 -12.03 6.24 -10.15
CA VAL A 376 -10.88 6.62 -10.98
C VAL A 376 -10.89 5.81 -12.27
N ASP A 377 -10.68 6.46 -13.42
CA ASP A 377 -10.44 5.75 -14.69
C ASP A 377 -9.00 5.21 -14.68
N PRO A 378 -8.75 3.92 -15.00
CA PRO A 378 -7.39 3.40 -15.09
C PRO A 378 -6.51 4.15 -16.11
N GLU A 379 -7.08 4.87 -17.07
CA GLU A 379 -6.33 5.72 -18.01
C GLU A 379 -5.86 7.06 -17.39
N GLU A 380 -6.37 7.41 -16.20
CA GLU A 380 -5.97 8.59 -15.42
C GLU A 380 -5.15 8.20 -14.18
N ASP A 381 -5.00 6.91 -13.88
CA ASP A 381 -4.21 6.37 -12.77
C ASP A 381 -2.77 6.06 -13.20
N SER A 382 -1.79 6.42 -12.37
CA SER A 382 -0.36 6.22 -12.70
C SER A 382 -0.01 4.76 -13.00
N PHE A 383 -0.55 3.81 -12.25
CA PHE A 383 -0.31 2.38 -12.50
C PHE A 383 -1.11 1.85 -13.68
N GLY A 384 -2.35 2.33 -13.87
CA GLY A 384 -3.17 1.95 -15.03
C GLY A 384 -2.58 2.43 -16.36
N VAL A 385 -2.02 3.64 -16.39
CA VAL A 385 -1.24 4.17 -17.53
C VAL A 385 0.00 3.33 -17.79
N ALA A 386 0.75 2.97 -16.74
CA ALA A 386 1.94 2.13 -16.86
C ALA A 386 1.61 0.73 -17.40
N LEU A 387 0.55 0.09 -16.90
CA LEU A 387 0.04 -1.19 -17.39
C LEU A 387 -0.32 -1.13 -18.88
N THR A 388 -1.02 -0.07 -19.30
CA THR A 388 -1.40 0.13 -20.70
C THR A 388 -0.19 0.30 -21.59
N ALA A 389 0.80 1.10 -21.15
CA ALA A 389 2.08 1.26 -21.85
C ALA A 389 2.86 -0.07 -21.96
N ALA A 390 2.73 -0.94 -20.97
CA ALA A 390 3.31 -2.29 -20.96
C ALA A 390 2.50 -3.35 -21.73
N GLY A 391 1.40 -2.96 -22.40
CA GLY A 391 0.59 -3.84 -23.25
C GLY A 391 -0.56 -4.56 -22.54
N VAL A 392 -0.87 -4.21 -21.29
CA VAL A 392 -2.05 -4.72 -20.58
C VAL A 392 -3.26 -3.84 -20.93
N SER A 393 -4.19 -4.37 -21.73
CA SER A 393 -5.33 -3.59 -22.21
C SER A 393 -6.32 -3.19 -21.10
N LYS A 394 -7.01 -2.06 -21.23
CA LYS A 394 -8.09 -1.63 -20.30
C LYS A 394 -9.14 -2.74 -20.03
N PRO A 395 -9.64 -3.49 -21.04
CA PRO A 395 -10.51 -4.64 -20.79
C PRO A 395 -9.88 -5.74 -19.93
N THR A 396 -8.58 -6.00 -20.10
CA THR A 396 -7.83 -6.94 -19.25
C THR A 396 -7.78 -6.43 -17.82
N ILE A 397 -7.42 -5.15 -17.61
CA ILE A 397 -7.35 -4.51 -16.29
C ILE A 397 -8.70 -4.63 -15.55
N LEU A 398 -9.81 -4.32 -16.23
CA LEU A 398 -11.16 -4.42 -15.66
C LEU A 398 -11.63 -5.85 -15.36
N SER A 399 -11.14 -6.83 -16.12
CA SER A 399 -11.40 -8.25 -15.84
C SER A 399 -10.59 -8.71 -14.63
N TRP A 400 -9.34 -8.28 -14.57
CA TRP A 400 -8.36 -8.61 -13.54
C TRP A 400 -8.67 -7.98 -12.19
N SER A 401 -9.34 -6.82 -12.13
CA SER A 401 -9.82 -6.21 -10.89
C SER A 401 -10.87 -7.04 -10.13
N LYS A 402 -11.37 -8.13 -10.74
CA LYS A 402 -12.28 -9.11 -10.12
C LYS A 402 -11.56 -10.31 -9.52
N ASP A 403 -10.24 -10.27 -9.48
CA ASP A 403 -9.36 -11.32 -8.98
C ASP A 403 -9.60 -12.70 -9.64
N PRO A 404 -9.46 -12.81 -10.97
CA PRO A 404 -9.61 -14.08 -11.66
C PRO A 404 -8.48 -15.06 -11.30
N GLN A 405 -8.72 -16.35 -11.52
CA GLN A 405 -7.63 -17.33 -11.55
C GLN A 405 -6.76 -17.08 -12.78
N VAL A 406 -5.44 -17.06 -12.58
CA VAL A 406 -4.45 -16.94 -13.64
C VAL A 406 -3.49 -18.14 -13.58
N SER A 407 -3.05 -18.59 -14.76
CA SER A 407 -2.04 -19.64 -14.89
C SER A 407 -0.82 -19.09 -15.61
N TYR A 408 0.36 -19.27 -15.03
CA TYR A 408 1.63 -18.85 -15.62
C TYR A 408 2.75 -19.83 -15.29
N THR A 409 3.77 -19.89 -16.15
CA THR A 409 4.93 -20.77 -15.93
C THR A 409 6.02 -20.00 -15.21
N CYS A 410 6.48 -20.53 -14.08
CA CYS A 410 7.61 -20.01 -13.31
C CYS A 410 8.59 -21.15 -13.07
N GLU A 411 9.86 -20.96 -13.42
CA GLU A 411 10.91 -21.98 -13.27
C GLU A 411 10.58 -23.37 -13.87
N GLY A 412 9.74 -23.39 -14.91
CA GLY A 412 9.30 -24.62 -15.58
C GLY A 412 8.06 -25.29 -14.97
N GLU A 413 7.51 -24.75 -13.89
CA GLU A 413 6.27 -25.23 -13.28
C GLU A 413 5.09 -24.31 -13.62
N THR A 414 3.94 -24.91 -13.95
CA THR A 414 2.69 -24.16 -14.15
C THR A 414 2.06 -23.88 -12.79
N ILE A 415 2.04 -22.61 -12.40
CA ILE A 415 1.36 -22.13 -11.20
C ILE A 415 -0.03 -21.66 -11.60
N THR A 416 -1.06 -22.07 -10.87
CA THR A 416 -2.42 -21.54 -10.99
C THR A 416 -2.88 -20.99 -9.64
N THR A 417 -3.16 -19.70 -9.58
CA THR A 417 -3.57 -18.99 -8.36
C THR A 417 -4.45 -17.79 -8.72
N SER A 418 -4.98 -17.07 -7.73
CA SER A 418 -5.66 -15.80 -7.97
C SER A 418 -4.67 -14.74 -8.47
N LEU A 419 -5.15 -13.78 -9.26
CA LEU A 419 -4.28 -12.70 -9.75
C LEU A 419 -3.71 -11.89 -8.59
N PHE A 420 -4.54 -11.55 -7.60
CA PHE A 420 -4.11 -10.73 -6.46
C PHE A 420 -3.05 -11.45 -5.64
N ASP A 421 -3.25 -12.73 -5.30
CA ASP A 421 -2.21 -13.52 -4.59
C ASP A 421 -0.90 -13.61 -5.41
N SER A 422 -0.98 -13.54 -6.74
CA SER A 422 0.22 -13.59 -7.59
C SER A 422 1.02 -12.29 -7.61
N LEU A 423 0.42 -11.16 -7.24
CA LEU A 423 1.01 -9.82 -7.26
C LEU A 423 1.19 -9.23 -5.85
N GLU A 424 0.72 -9.91 -4.81
CA GLU A 424 0.79 -9.48 -3.41
C GLU A 424 2.23 -9.13 -2.98
N ASP A 425 2.36 -8.06 -2.18
CA ASP A 425 3.61 -7.55 -1.59
C ASP A 425 4.69 -7.10 -2.60
N MET A 426 4.37 -7.04 -3.90
CA MET A 426 5.28 -6.50 -4.91
C MET A 426 5.24 -4.98 -4.93
N ASP A 427 6.40 -4.36 -5.12
CA ASP A 427 6.49 -2.94 -5.49
C ASP A 427 6.01 -2.69 -6.93
N MET A 428 5.80 -1.41 -7.26
CA MET A 428 5.31 -0.93 -8.56
C MET A 428 6.04 -1.59 -9.75
N THR A 429 7.37 -1.54 -9.77
CA THR A 429 8.18 -2.09 -10.88
C THR A 429 7.99 -3.61 -11.06
N PRO A 430 8.28 -4.48 -10.07
CA PRO A 430 8.11 -5.92 -10.24
C PRO A 430 6.64 -6.34 -10.47
N CYS A 431 5.67 -5.61 -9.89
CA CYS A 431 4.25 -5.85 -10.14
C CYS A 431 3.89 -5.59 -11.61
N LEU A 432 4.38 -4.49 -12.19
CA LEU A 432 4.16 -4.14 -13.59
C LEU A 432 4.74 -5.19 -14.54
N GLU A 433 6.00 -5.59 -14.32
CA GLU A 433 6.70 -6.59 -15.13
C GLU A 433 5.96 -7.93 -15.13
N LYS A 434 5.54 -8.39 -13.95
CA LYS A 434 4.80 -9.66 -13.82
C LYS A 434 3.43 -9.60 -14.48
N ALA A 435 2.69 -8.49 -14.32
CA ALA A 435 1.41 -8.27 -14.98
C ALA A 435 1.55 -8.25 -16.51
N ALA A 436 2.56 -7.56 -17.04
CA ALA A 436 2.84 -7.51 -18.48
C ALA A 436 3.18 -8.89 -19.05
N MET A 437 4.01 -9.66 -18.34
CA MET A 437 4.34 -11.05 -18.69
C MET A 437 3.10 -11.94 -18.76
N MET A 438 2.21 -11.85 -17.76
CA MET A 438 0.96 -12.62 -17.74
C MET A 438 0.05 -12.24 -18.92
N ALA A 439 -0.05 -10.95 -19.26
CA ALA A 439 -0.85 -10.49 -20.38
C ALA A 439 -0.30 -10.98 -21.73
N ALA A 440 1.02 -10.97 -21.92
CA ALA A 440 1.66 -11.48 -23.13
C ALA A 440 1.38 -12.99 -23.34
N ASN A 441 1.37 -13.78 -22.26
CA ASN A 441 1.05 -15.21 -22.32
C ASN A 441 -0.40 -15.48 -22.75
N LEU A 442 -1.36 -14.64 -22.34
CA LEU A 442 -2.76 -14.76 -22.78
C LEU A 442 -2.89 -14.57 -24.30
N VAL A 443 -2.17 -13.61 -24.87
CA VAL A 443 -2.17 -13.34 -26.32
C VAL A 443 -1.57 -14.52 -27.10
N MET A 444 -0.44 -15.07 -26.63
CA MET A 444 0.17 -16.23 -27.27
C MET A 444 -0.76 -17.45 -27.26
N ASN A 445 -1.37 -17.77 -26.11
CA ASN A 445 -2.29 -18.90 -26.01
C ASN A 445 -3.53 -18.73 -26.91
N ALA A 446 -4.07 -17.51 -27.04
CA ALA A 446 -5.17 -17.25 -27.97
C ALA A 446 -4.77 -17.42 -29.45
N ALA A 447 -3.52 -17.12 -29.81
CA ALA A 447 -3.01 -17.28 -31.17
C ALA A 447 -2.81 -18.76 -31.58
N PHE A 448 -2.57 -19.67 -30.63
CA PHE A 448 -2.40 -21.10 -30.90
C PHE A 448 -3.72 -21.91 -30.94
N VAL A 449 -4.86 -21.31 -30.59
CA VAL A 449 -6.18 -21.98 -30.58
C VAL A 449 -6.89 -21.89 -31.95
N PHE A 450 -6.28 -21.24 -32.95
CA PHE A 450 -6.73 -21.29 -34.34
C PHE A 450 -5.91 -22.31 -35.16
N VAL A 451 -6.24 -23.60 -35.08
CA VAL A 451 -5.89 -24.62 -36.10
C VAL A 451 -7.06 -25.55 -36.33
#